data_AF-A0A961V348-F1
#
_entry.id   AF-A0A961V348-F1
#
_cell.length_a   1.000
_cell.length_b   1.000
_cell.length_c   1.000
_cell.angle_alpha   90.00
_cell.angle_beta   90.00
_cell.angle_gamma   90.00
#
_symmetry.space_group_name_H-M   'P 1'
#
loop_
_entity.id
_entity.type
_entity.pdbx_description
1 polymer ?
#
loop_
_entity_poly.entity_id
_entity_poly.type
_entity_poly.pdbx_seq_one_letter_code
_entity_poly.pdbx_strand_id
1 'polypeptide(L)'
;MTYCVGILVHEGLVMIADTRTNAGVDNISVFRKLHLFQEPGEYVFALATAGNLAVSQSVLTLISEGIHNPDTGETETIGDMPSMFAAAQLVGRAIREVHRVDGISQEMAQSGAFDVTVLLGGQVRGGRLRLFMVYSAGNFI
;
A
#
# COMPACT_ATOMS: atom_id res chain seq x y z
N MET A 1 -2.15 -4.27 17.31
CA MET A 1 -1.82 -5.62 16.79
C MET A 1 -2.40 -5.70 15.41
N THR A 2 -1.56 -5.79 14.38
CA THR A 2 -1.96 -5.87 12.98
C THR A 2 -1.33 -7.09 12.35
N TYR A 3 -2.12 -7.89 11.64
CA TYR A 3 -1.65 -9.09 10.97
C TYR A 3 -2.32 -9.26 9.61
N CYS A 4 -1.49 -9.34 8.58
CA CYS A 4 -1.86 -9.55 7.18
C CYS A 4 -1.02 -10.70 6.61
N VAL A 5 -1.60 -11.50 5.72
CA VAL A 5 -0.90 -12.59 5.02
C VAL A 5 -1.32 -12.63 3.56
N GLY A 6 -0.34 -12.88 2.68
CA GLY A 6 -0.54 -13.14 1.27
C GLY A 6 0.17 -14.43 0.87
N ILE A 7 -0.51 -15.30 0.14
CA ILE A 7 0.00 -16.59 -0.31
C ILE A 7 -0.19 -16.66 -1.83
N LEU A 8 0.92 -16.72 -2.56
CA LEU A 8 0.93 -16.88 -4.02
C LEU A 8 1.43 -18.29 -4.36
N VAL A 9 0.57 -19.06 -5.02
CA VAL A 9 0.86 -20.40 -5.54
C VAL A 9 0.58 -20.45 -7.04
N HIS A 10 0.81 -21.60 -7.69
CA HIS A 10 0.56 -21.75 -9.12
C HIS A 10 -0.92 -21.53 -9.49
N GLU A 11 -1.84 -21.98 -8.64
CA GLU A 11 -3.29 -21.92 -8.86
C GLU A 11 -3.88 -20.54 -8.60
N GLY A 12 -3.20 -19.66 -7.86
CA GLY A 12 -3.77 -18.37 -7.52
C GLY A 12 -3.12 -17.64 -6.36
N LEU A 13 -3.82 -16.60 -5.91
CA LEU A 13 -3.44 -15.72 -4.82
C LEU A 13 -4.53 -15.73 -3.74
N VAL A 14 -4.11 -15.85 -2.49
CA VAL A 14 -4.97 -15.68 -1.30
C VAL A 14 -4.40 -14.55 -0.45
N MET A 15 -5.23 -13.60 -0.03
CA MET A 15 -4.86 -12.52 0.89
C MET A 15 -5.89 -12.39 2.01
N ILE A 16 -5.41 -12.26 3.25
CA ILE A 16 -6.24 -12.13 4.45
C ILE A 16 -5.63 -11.06 5.34
N ALA A 17 -6.47 -10.21 5.92
CA ALA A 17 -6.06 -9.20 6.89
C ALA A 17 -7.02 -9.15 8.08
N ASP A 18 -6.48 -8.98 9.29
CA ASP A 18 -7.29 -8.66 10.46
C ASP A 18 -7.80 -7.20 10.40
N THR A 19 -8.53 -6.77 11.42
CA THR A 19 -9.12 -5.42 11.46
C THR A 19 -8.85 -4.64 12.73
N ARG A 20 -8.20 -5.23 13.74
CA ARG A 20 -7.95 -4.54 15.02
C ARG A 20 -6.82 -3.55 14.84
N THR A 21 -7.05 -2.26 15.06
CA THR A 21 -6.04 -1.22 14.85
C THR A 21 -5.85 -0.40 16.12
N ASN A 22 -4.60 -0.06 16.42
CA ASN A 22 -4.27 0.93 17.44
C ASN A 22 -4.23 2.29 16.75
N ALA A 23 -5.14 3.20 17.11
CA ALA A 23 -5.26 4.55 16.56
C ALA A 23 -4.75 5.64 17.54
N GLY A 24 -4.15 5.24 18.66
CA GLY A 24 -3.66 6.14 19.70
C GLY A 24 -3.74 5.52 21.09
N VAL A 25 -3.21 6.23 22.09
CA VAL A 25 -3.31 5.81 23.50
C VAL A 25 -4.79 5.63 23.85
N ASP A 26 -5.13 4.46 24.36
CA ASP A 26 -6.50 4.04 24.71
C ASP A 26 -7.52 4.07 23.57
N ASN A 27 -7.07 4.05 22.30
CA ASN A 27 -7.94 3.99 21.14
C ASN A 27 -7.66 2.76 20.27
N ILE A 28 -8.35 1.66 20.58
CA ILE A 28 -8.34 0.43 19.77
C ILE A 28 -9.68 0.31 19.06
N SER A 29 -9.64 0.30 17.73
CA SER A 29 -10.83 0.35 16.87
C SER A 29 -10.74 -0.64 15.71
N VAL A 30 -11.83 -0.77 14.94
CA VAL A 30 -11.93 -1.67 13.78
C VAL A 30 -11.72 -0.87 12.50
N PHE A 31 -10.67 -1.19 11.75
CA PHE A 31 -10.41 -0.60 10.43
C PHE A 31 -10.15 -1.70 9.39
N ARG A 32 -10.64 -1.48 8.17
CA ARG A 32 -10.32 -2.33 7.02
C ARG A 32 -8.82 -2.16 6.71
N LYS A 33 -8.14 -3.28 6.50
CA LYS A 33 -6.72 -3.33 6.12
C LYS A 33 -6.46 -3.99 4.79
N LEU A 34 -7.46 -4.65 4.20
CA LEU A 34 -7.39 -5.22 2.85
C LEU A 34 -8.26 -4.39 1.90
N HIS A 35 -7.63 -3.77 0.92
CA HIS A 35 -8.26 -2.83 -0.02
C HIS A 35 -8.14 -3.38 -1.45
N LEU A 36 -9.19 -3.20 -2.24
CA LEU A 36 -9.28 -3.72 -3.61
C LEU A 36 -9.44 -2.56 -4.59
N PHE A 37 -8.55 -2.47 -5.56
CA PHE A 37 -8.67 -1.65 -6.75
C PHE A 37 -8.82 -2.60 -7.94
N GLN A 38 -9.88 -2.47 -8.71
CA GLN A 38 -10.14 -3.39 -9.81
C GLN A 38 -10.89 -2.71 -10.94
N GLU A 39 -10.56 -3.12 -12.15
CA GLU A 39 -11.30 -2.85 -13.37
C GLU A 39 -11.51 -4.20 -14.06
N PRO A 40 -12.75 -4.72 -14.14
CA PRO A 40 -13.02 -6.05 -14.68
C PRO A 40 -12.43 -6.25 -16.09
N GLY A 41 -11.61 -7.29 -16.23
CA GLY A 41 -10.92 -7.60 -17.49
C GLY A 41 -9.59 -6.88 -17.69
N GLU A 42 -9.30 -5.83 -16.93
CA GLU A 42 -8.08 -5.02 -17.06
C GLU A 42 -7.10 -5.24 -15.91
N TYR A 43 -7.52 -5.09 -14.65
CA TYR A 43 -6.62 -5.32 -13.52
C TYR A 43 -7.37 -5.65 -12.21
N VAL A 44 -6.64 -6.27 -11.29
CA VAL A 44 -7.02 -6.41 -9.89
C VAL A 44 -5.78 -6.19 -9.02
N PHE A 45 -5.87 -5.27 -8.07
CA PHE A 45 -4.85 -4.97 -7.07
C PHE A 45 -5.47 -5.09 -5.67
N ALA A 46 -4.94 -6.00 -4.86
CA ALA A 46 -5.27 -6.18 -3.46
C ALA A 46 -4.11 -5.68 -2.60
N LEU A 47 -4.39 -4.72 -1.71
CA LEU A 47 -3.40 -4.11 -0.82
C LEU A 47 -3.75 -4.43 0.63
N ALA A 48 -2.86 -5.13 1.33
CA ALA A 48 -2.98 -5.37 2.77
C ALA A 48 -2.01 -4.48 3.54
N THR A 49 -2.50 -3.65 4.47
CA THR A 49 -1.70 -2.63 5.16
C THR A 49 -1.40 -2.98 6.61
N ALA A 50 -0.19 -2.61 7.06
CA ALA A 50 0.27 -2.71 8.44
C ALA A 50 1.12 -1.48 8.81
N GLY A 51 1.29 -1.25 10.12
CA GLY A 51 2.01 -0.09 10.66
C GLY A 51 1.07 1.02 11.13
N ASN A 52 1.52 2.27 10.99
CA ASN A 52 0.81 3.47 11.41
C ASN A 52 -0.46 3.68 10.55
N LEU A 53 -1.61 3.81 11.21
CA LEU A 53 -2.91 3.96 10.53
C LEU A 53 -2.94 5.22 9.64
N ALA A 54 -2.50 6.37 10.15
CA ALA A 54 -2.50 7.62 9.39
C ALA A 54 -1.62 7.50 8.13
N VAL A 55 -0.42 6.94 8.26
CA VAL A 55 0.48 6.71 7.12
C VAL A 55 -0.15 5.77 6.09
N SER A 56 -0.70 4.64 6.54
CA SER A 56 -1.33 3.67 5.63
C SER A 56 -2.53 4.24 4.87
N GLN A 57 -3.35 5.08 5.53
CA GLN A 57 -4.48 5.75 4.88
C GLN A 57 -4.00 6.79 3.87
N SER A 58 -3.01 7.62 4.22
CA SER A 58 -2.42 8.59 3.30
C SER A 58 -1.83 7.92 2.06
N VAL A 59 -1.14 6.78 2.22
CA VAL A 59 -0.61 6.00 1.08
C VAL A 59 -1.74 5.53 0.16
N LEU A 60 -2.81 4.96 0.72
CA LEU A 60 -3.97 4.48 -0.05
C LEU A 60 -4.69 5.63 -0.77
N THR A 61 -4.81 6.80 -0.14
CA THR A 61 -5.40 7.99 -0.75
C THR A 61 -4.55 8.47 -1.92
N LEU A 62 -3.23 8.62 -1.73
CA LEU A 62 -2.34 9.12 -2.79
C LEU A 62 -2.32 8.22 -4.03
N ILE A 63 -2.26 6.90 -3.87
CA ILE A 63 -2.31 6.01 -5.04
C ILE A 63 -3.67 6.01 -5.75
N SER A 64 -4.74 6.39 -5.06
CA SER A 64 -6.10 6.46 -5.60
C SER A 64 -6.40 7.79 -6.28
N GLU A 65 -5.99 8.90 -5.67
CA GLU A 65 -6.20 10.26 -6.19
C GLU A 65 -5.15 10.65 -7.23
N GLY A 66 -3.96 10.07 -7.11
CA GLY A 66 -2.87 10.20 -8.06
C GLY A 66 -1.63 10.86 -7.48
N ILE A 67 -0.48 10.51 -8.05
CA ILE A 67 0.83 11.02 -7.68
C ILE A 67 1.49 11.61 -8.91
N HIS A 68 2.03 12.82 -8.77
CA HIS A 68 2.78 13.44 -9.85
C HIS A 68 4.06 12.64 -10.15
N ASN A 69 4.19 12.18 -11.38
CA ASN A 69 5.40 11.58 -11.89
C ASN A 69 6.28 12.68 -12.50
N PRO A 70 7.43 13.01 -11.89
CA PRO A 70 8.30 14.08 -12.40
C PRO A 70 8.97 13.73 -13.73
N ASP A 71 9.07 12.44 -14.08
CA ASP A 71 9.72 11.99 -15.31
C ASP A 71 8.79 12.13 -16.53
N THR A 72 7.49 11.88 -16.34
CA THR A 72 6.47 11.98 -17.41
C THR A 72 5.68 13.29 -17.38
N GLY A 73 5.66 13.97 -16.22
CA GLY A 73 4.83 15.15 -15.96
C GLY A 73 3.36 14.83 -15.67
N GLU A 74 2.96 13.56 -15.72
CA GLU A 74 1.57 13.13 -15.55
C GLU A 74 1.24 12.87 -14.07
N THR A 75 -0.04 12.90 -13.74
CA THR A 75 -0.54 12.42 -12.45
C THR A 75 -1.00 10.99 -12.63
N GLU A 76 -0.32 10.05 -11.99
CA GLU A 76 -0.56 8.61 -12.15
C GLU A 76 -1.31 8.07 -10.94
N THR A 77 -2.36 7.30 -11.19
CA THR A 77 -3.08 6.51 -10.20
C THR A 77 -2.66 5.05 -10.28
N ILE A 78 -3.08 4.24 -9.30
CA ILE A 78 -2.85 2.80 -9.34
C ILE A 78 -3.52 2.13 -10.54
N GLY A 79 -4.62 2.70 -11.06
CA GLY A 79 -5.32 2.19 -12.22
C GLY A 79 -4.55 2.35 -13.53
N ASP A 80 -3.60 3.28 -13.58
CA ASP A 80 -2.79 3.56 -14.78
C ASP A 80 -1.58 2.64 -14.91
N MET A 81 -1.32 1.80 -13.91
CA MET A 81 -0.08 1.03 -13.81
C MET A 81 -0.06 -0.14 -14.81
N PRO A 82 0.88 -0.15 -15.79
CA PRO A 82 0.89 -1.13 -16.87
C PRO A 82 1.36 -2.52 -16.44
N SER A 83 1.84 -2.66 -15.20
CA SER A 83 2.27 -3.93 -14.64
C SER A 83 2.22 -3.91 -13.12
N MET A 84 2.18 -5.09 -12.50
CA MET A 84 2.29 -5.21 -11.05
C MET A 84 3.60 -4.66 -10.48
N PHE A 85 4.69 -4.63 -11.27
CA PHE A 85 5.96 -4.03 -10.83
C PHE A 85 5.86 -2.50 -10.82
N ALA A 86 5.23 -1.91 -11.84
CA ALA A 86 4.95 -0.47 -11.86
C ALA A 86 4.02 -0.08 -10.70
N ALA A 87 3.00 -0.90 -10.40
CA ALA A 87 2.15 -0.69 -9.23
C ALA A 87 2.93 -0.73 -7.91
N ALA A 88 3.87 -1.67 -7.73
CA ALA A 88 4.75 -1.67 -6.56
C ALA A 88 5.66 -0.43 -6.48
N GLN A 89 6.16 0.06 -7.61
CA GLN A 89 6.92 1.32 -7.67
C GLN A 89 6.06 2.52 -7.28
N LEU A 90 4.81 2.60 -7.75
CA LEU A 90 3.88 3.67 -7.39
C LEU A 90 3.57 3.65 -5.89
N VAL A 91 3.29 2.49 -5.29
CA VAL A 91 3.09 2.36 -3.84
C VAL A 91 4.35 2.81 -3.08
N GLY A 92 5.55 2.43 -3.56
CA GLY A 92 6.81 2.90 -2.99
C GLY A 92 7.02 4.41 -3.10
N ARG A 93 6.62 5.04 -4.22
CA ARG A 93 6.61 6.51 -4.37
C ARG A 93 5.64 7.15 -3.39
N ALA A 94 4.44 6.60 -3.24
CA ALA A 94 3.43 7.08 -2.29
C ALA A 94 3.97 7.08 -0.86
N ILE A 95 4.59 5.98 -0.41
CA ILE A 95 5.20 5.89 0.93
C ILE A 95 6.26 6.98 1.13
N ARG A 96 7.14 7.19 0.16
CA ARG A 96 8.16 8.25 0.22
C ARG A 96 7.55 9.65 0.25
N GLU A 97 6.46 9.88 -0.46
CA GLU A 97 5.76 11.16 -0.47
C GLU A 97 5.08 11.44 0.88
N VAL A 98 4.42 10.45 1.49
CA VAL A 98 3.88 10.59 2.85
C VAL A 98 5.01 10.83 3.86
N HIS A 99 6.14 10.13 3.74
CA HIS A 99 7.31 10.37 4.59
C HIS A 99 7.85 11.80 4.44
N ARG A 100 7.90 12.32 3.22
CA ARG A 100 8.36 13.70 2.94
C ARG A 100 7.49 14.75 3.65
N VAL A 101 6.19 14.53 3.75
CA VAL A 101 5.23 15.47 4.36
C VAL A 101 5.17 15.29 5.88
N ASP A 102 5.00 14.06 6.36
CA ASP A 102 4.65 13.77 7.75
C ASP A 102 5.79 13.12 8.55
N GLY A 103 6.79 12.54 7.88
CA GLY A 103 7.80 11.66 8.48
C GLY A 103 8.62 12.34 9.57
N ILE A 104 9.12 13.55 9.30
CA ILE A 104 9.95 14.31 10.26
C ILE A 104 9.16 14.61 11.54
N SER A 105 7.91 15.05 11.41
CA SER A 105 7.06 15.38 12.56
C SER A 105 6.71 14.13 13.38
N GLN A 106 6.49 12.99 12.72
CA GLN A 106 6.22 11.72 13.38
C GLN A 106 7.45 11.15 14.10
N GLU A 107 8.63 11.20 13.47
CA GLU A 107 9.89 10.73 14.07
C GLU A 107 10.30 11.56 15.29
N MET A 108 9.98 12.86 15.29
CA MET A 108 10.20 13.74 16.44
C MET A 108 9.17 13.56 17.56
N ALA A 109 7.95 13.09 17.23
CA ALA A 109 6.94 12.77 18.22
C ALA A 109 7.30 11.46 18.93
N GLN A 110 7.29 11.46 20.26
CA GLN A 110 7.67 10.30 21.11
C GLN A 110 6.75 9.06 20.96
N SER A 111 5.81 9.08 20.02
CA SER A 111 4.70 8.11 19.85
C SER A 111 4.88 7.10 18.71
N GLY A 112 6.03 7.05 18.05
CA GLY A 112 6.42 5.96 17.15
C GLY A 112 7.07 6.42 15.86
N ALA A 113 8.07 5.66 15.41
CA ALA A 113 8.73 5.88 14.12
C ALA A 113 7.72 5.80 12.96
N PHE A 114 8.02 6.51 11.87
CA PHE A 114 7.30 6.33 10.61
C PHE A 114 7.39 4.85 10.19
N ASP A 115 6.26 4.15 10.22
CA ASP A 115 6.19 2.72 9.97
C ASP A 115 4.99 2.39 9.09
N VAL A 116 5.25 1.73 7.96
CA VAL A 116 4.22 1.22 7.07
C VAL A 116 4.75 0.03 6.27
N THR A 117 3.98 -1.04 6.23
CA THR A 117 4.25 -2.18 5.34
C THR A 117 2.99 -2.48 4.54
N VAL A 118 3.16 -2.72 3.24
CA VAL A 118 2.06 -3.03 2.33
C VAL A 118 2.35 -4.33 1.60
N LEU A 119 1.47 -5.32 1.72
CA LEU A 119 1.43 -6.42 0.77
C LEU A 119 0.60 -6.00 -0.44
N LEU A 120 1.18 -6.05 -1.64
CA LEU A 120 0.50 -5.77 -2.90
C LEU A 120 0.42 -7.06 -3.72
N GLY A 121 -0.77 -7.63 -3.81
CA GLY A 121 -1.04 -8.80 -4.63
C GLY A 121 -2.00 -8.48 -5.77
N GLY A 122 -1.90 -9.18 -6.90
CA GLY A 122 -2.82 -8.92 -8.00
C GLY A 122 -2.32 -9.36 -9.36
N GLN A 123 -3.03 -8.90 -10.38
CA GLN A 123 -2.75 -9.16 -11.78
C GLN A 123 -3.20 -7.96 -12.64
N VAL A 124 -2.40 -7.65 -13.65
CA VAL A 124 -2.78 -6.76 -14.76
C VAL A 124 -2.98 -7.63 -16.00
N ARG A 125 -3.91 -7.26 -16.88
CA ARG A 125 -4.25 -7.97 -18.12
C ARG A 125 -3.00 -8.33 -18.91
N GLY A 126 -2.92 -9.60 -19.34
CA GLY A 126 -1.75 -10.14 -20.05
C GLY A 126 -0.52 -10.42 -19.18
N GLY A 127 -0.50 -9.95 -17.92
CA GLY A 127 0.52 -10.28 -16.93
C GLY A 127 0.19 -11.55 -16.14
N ARG A 128 1.17 -12.04 -15.36
CA ARG A 128 0.97 -13.11 -14.37
C ARG A 128 0.51 -12.55 -13.03
N LEU A 129 -0.12 -13.38 -12.19
CA LEU A 129 -0.31 -13.06 -10.77
C LEU A 129 1.05 -12.78 -10.10
N ARG A 130 1.12 -11.71 -9.32
CA ARG A 130 2.30 -11.34 -8.54
C ARG A 130 1.88 -10.90 -7.14
N LEU A 131 2.81 -11.06 -6.21
CA LEU A 131 2.70 -10.62 -4.83
C LEU A 131 4.01 -9.96 -4.47
N PHE A 132 3.93 -8.78 -3.86
CA PHE A 132 5.06 -7.98 -3.40
C PHE A 132 4.88 -7.58 -1.94
N MET A 133 5.98 -7.39 -1.24
CA MET A 133 6.01 -6.72 0.06
C MET A 133 6.77 -5.40 -0.07
N VAL A 134 6.07 -4.28 0.14
CA VAL A 134 6.62 -2.92 0.12
C VAL A 134 6.92 -2.46 1.54
N TYR A 135 8.17 -2.06 1.78
CA TYR A 135 8.67 -1.63 3.09
C TYR A 135 8.51 -0.12 3.30
N SER A 136 8.68 0.34 4.54
CA SER A 136 8.62 1.76 4.92
C SER A 136 9.61 2.66 4.15
N ALA A 137 10.71 2.10 3.62
CA ALA A 137 11.66 2.82 2.76
C ALA A 137 11.17 3.00 1.30
N GLY A 138 10.01 2.43 0.96
CA GLY A 138 9.42 2.46 -0.38
C GLY A 138 10.14 1.56 -1.41
N ASN A 139 11.05 0.70 -0.97
CA ASN A 139 11.55 -0.44 -1.75
C ASN A 139 10.69 -1.69 -1.49
N PHE A 140 10.82 -2.71 -2.31
CA PHE A 140 9.98 -3.91 -2.23
C PHE A 140 10.69 -5.17 -2.72
N ILE A 141 10.17 -6.32 -2.28
CA ILE A 141 10.51 -7.67 -2.79
C ILE A 141 9.31 -8.33 -3.44
#